data_AF-A0A968N7X1-F1
#
_entry.id   AF-A0A968N7X1-F1
#
_cell.length_a   1.000
_cell.length_b   1.000
_cell.length_c   1.000
_cell.angle_alpha   90.00
_cell.angle_beta   90.00
_cell.angle_gamma   90.00
#
_symmetry.space_group_name_H-M   'P 1'
#
loop_
_entity.id
_entity.type
_entity.pdbx_description
1 polymer ?
#
loop_
_entity_poly.entity_id
_entity_poly.type
_entity_poly.pdbx_seq_one_letter_code
_entity_poly.pdbx_strand_id
1 'polypeptide(L)'
;MIAVNPPLQKWEYVAIQETIFPLNPLRITVESEDQSLVNALQGKSVAETLNYMGDRGWELVAVGMGLEKNTQVFYFKRPKQVPS
;
A
#
# COMPACT_ATOMS: atom_id res chain seq x y z
N MET A 1 15.24 -6.14 39.12
CA MET A 1 14.86 -6.47 37.74
C MET A 1 14.66 -5.18 36.99
N ILE A 2 15.47 -4.89 35.96
CA ILE A 2 15.30 -3.69 35.14
C ILE A 2 14.29 -4.05 34.05
N ALA A 3 13.15 -3.37 34.02
CA ALA A 3 12.20 -3.50 32.93
C ALA A 3 12.85 -2.89 31.68
N VAL A 4 13.32 -3.74 30.77
CA VAL A 4 13.76 -3.29 29.46
C VAL A 4 12.49 -3.00 28.66
N ASN A 5 12.20 -1.73 28.42
CA ASN A 5 11.13 -1.37 27.48
C ASN A 5 11.49 -1.97 26.12
N PRO A 6 10.64 -2.81 25.53
CA PRO A 6 10.90 -3.31 24.18
C PRO A 6 10.99 -2.11 23.23
N PRO A 7 11.89 -2.16 22.23
CA PRO A 7 12.01 -1.08 21.26
C PRO A 7 10.65 -0.84 20.61
N LEU A 8 10.23 0.43 20.54
CA LEU A 8 8.98 0.83 19.88
C LEU A 8 9.02 0.32 18.43
N GLN A 9 8.09 -0.59 18.12
CA GLN A 9 7.91 -1.12 16.77
C GLN A 9 7.61 0.05 15.83
N LYS A 10 8.55 0.35 14.93
CA LYS A 10 8.34 1.35 13.88
C LYS A 10 7.46 0.76 12.79
N TRP A 11 6.65 1.60 12.17
CA TRP A 11 5.78 1.25 11.05
C TRP A 11 6.27 1.94 9.78
N GLU A 12 6.10 1.26 8.65
CA GLU A 12 6.19 1.86 7.33
C GLU A 12 4.79 1.91 6.70
N TYR A 13 4.57 2.90 5.85
CA TYR A 13 3.28 3.20 5.23
C TYR A 13 3.46 3.35 3.73
N VAL A 14 2.43 2.96 2.98
CA VAL A 14 2.36 3.23 1.54
C VAL A 14 0.93 3.57 1.14
N ALA A 15 0.80 4.49 0.19
CA ALA A 15 -0.47 4.84 -0.43
C ALA A 15 -0.46 4.36 -1.88
N ILE A 16 -1.57 3.77 -2.31
CA ILE A 16 -1.74 3.27 -3.68
C ILE A 16 -2.97 3.93 -4.26
N GLN A 17 -2.84 4.57 -5.43
CA GLN A 17 -3.94 5.26 -6.07
C GLN A 17 -4.55 4.41 -7.19
N GLU A 18 -5.87 4.30 -7.21
CA GLU A 18 -6.62 3.76 -8.33
C GLU A 18 -7.31 4.90 -9.06
N THR A 19 -7.25 4.88 -10.39
CA THR A 19 -8.08 5.75 -11.24
C THR A 19 -9.14 4.92 -11.94
N ILE A 20 -10.40 5.21 -11.63
CA ILE A 20 -11.56 4.50 -12.16
C ILE A 20 -11.96 5.16 -13.49
N PHE A 21 -11.65 4.48 -14.59
CA PHE A 21 -12.11 4.87 -15.92
C PHE A 21 -13.38 4.11 -16.29
N PRO A 22 -14.50 4.79 -16.55
CA PRO A 22 -15.69 4.15 -17.08
C PRO A 22 -15.35 3.40 -18.39
N LEU A 23 -15.85 2.18 -18.55
CA LEU A 23 -15.72 1.34 -19.76
C LEU A 23 -14.34 0.71 -20.02
N ASN A 24 -13.34 0.93 -19.16
CA ASN A 24 -12.05 0.24 -19.21
C ASN A 24 -11.85 -0.65 -17.97
N PRO A 25 -11.03 -1.72 -18.05
CA PRO A 25 -10.63 -2.47 -16.87
C PRO A 25 -9.96 -1.53 -15.86
N LEU A 26 -10.41 -1.58 -14.62
CA LEU A 26 -9.86 -0.81 -13.51
C LEU A 26 -8.37 -1.14 -13.34
N ARG A 27 -7.53 -0.12 -13.35
CA ARG A 27 -6.07 -0.25 -13.22
C ARG A 27 -5.57 0.69 -12.14
N ILE A 28 -4.62 0.19 -11.36
CA ILE A 28 -3.97 0.95 -10.31
C ILE A 28 -2.73 1.68 -10.85
N THR A 29 -2.55 2.90 -10.34
CA THR A 29 -1.34 3.71 -10.47
C THR A 29 -0.64 3.75 -9.12
N VAL A 30 0.61 3.29 -9.07
CA VAL A 30 1.35 3.24 -7.81
C VAL A 30 2.36 4.36 -7.76
N GLU A 31 2.24 5.21 -6.75
CA GLU A 31 3.23 6.23 -6.42
C GLU A 31 3.98 5.79 -5.15
N SER A 32 5.24 5.40 -5.32
CA SER A 32 6.08 4.94 -4.22
C SER A 32 7.54 5.26 -4.51
N GLU A 33 8.32 5.55 -3.46
CA GLU A 33 9.78 5.62 -3.54
C GLU A 33 10.40 4.23 -3.81
N ASP A 34 9.67 3.17 -3.48
CA ASP A 34 10.05 1.80 -3.83
C ASP A 34 9.65 1.48 -5.27
N GLN A 35 10.60 1.67 -6.19
CA GLN A 35 10.40 1.40 -7.61
C GLN A 35 10.08 -0.08 -7.88
N SER A 36 10.50 -1.02 -7.02
CA SER A 36 10.16 -2.44 -7.19
C SER A 36 8.67 -2.69 -6.97
N LEU A 37 8.07 -1.95 -6.03
CA LEU A 37 6.65 -1.98 -5.76
C LEU A 37 5.85 -1.39 -6.93
N VAL A 38 6.29 -0.25 -7.45
CA VAL A 38 5.68 0.38 -8.64
C VAL A 38 5.67 -0.59 -9.81
N ASN A 39 6.83 -1.17 -10.13
CA ASN A 39 6.96 -2.11 -11.25
C ASN A 39 6.10 -3.37 -11.07
N ALA A 40 5.94 -3.83 -9.83
CA ALA A 40 5.15 -5.03 -9.55
C ALA A 40 3.63 -4.79 -9.62
N LEU A 41 3.17 -3.57 -9.35
CA LEU A 41 1.75 -3.27 -9.17
C LEU A 41 1.13 -2.46 -10.31
N GLN A 42 1.94 -1.74 -11.09
CA GLN A 42 1.44 -0.88 -12.15
C GLN A 42 0.58 -1.66 -13.15
N GLY A 43 -0.65 -1.19 -13.37
CA GLY A 43 -1.57 -1.79 -14.34
C GLY A 43 -2.29 -3.07 -13.88
N LYS A 44 -2.06 -3.53 -12.63
CA LYS A 44 -2.86 -4.58 -12.01
C LYS A 44 -4.25 -4.07 -11.64
N SER A 45 -5.19 -5.01 -11.51
CA SER A 45 -6.50 -4.73 -10.91
C SER A 45 -6.39 -4.46 -9.41
N VAL A 46 -7.46 -3.93 -8.83
CA VAL A 46 -7.58 -3.71 -7.38
C VAL A 46 -7.40 -5.01 -6.61
N ALA A 47 -8.13 -6.06 -7.00
CA ALA A 47 -8.08 -7.35 -6.31
C ALA A 47 -6.67 -7.94 -6.31
N GLU A 48 -5.99 -7.92 -7.46
CA GLU A 48 -4.60 -8.39 -7.55
C GLU A 48 -3.65 -7.57 -6.67
N THR A 49 -3.86 -6.26 -6.59
CA THR A 49 -3.03 -5.39 -5.75
C THR A 49 -3.27 -5.64 -4.27
N LEU A 50 -4.54 -5.73 -3.82
CA LEU A 50 -4.87 -6.01 -2.42
C LEU A 50 -4.27 -7.36 -1.96
N ASN A 51 -4.39 -8.39 -2.81
CA ASN A 51 -3.80 -9.70 -2.53
C ASN A 51 -2.27 -9.63 -2.49
N TYR A 52 -1.63 -8.99 -3.49
CA TYR A 52 -0.18 -8.84 -3.56
C TYR A 52 0.40 -8.16 -2.31
N MET A 53 -0.30 -7.13 -1.81
CA MET A 53 0.08 -6.39 -0.61
C MET A 53 -0.07 -7.26 0.63
N GLY A 54 -1.21 -7.94 0.79
CA GLY A 54 -1.47 -8.87 1.89
C GLY A 54 -0.44 -9.99 2.00
N ASP A 55 -0.06 -10.61 0.88
CA ASP A 55 0.95 -11.67 0.81
C ASP A 55 2.34 -11.20 1.30
N ARG A 56 2.58 -9.88 1.34
CA ARG A 56 3.84 -9.25 1.79
C ARG A 56 3.74 -8.63 3.19
N GLY A 57 2.68 -8.96 3.91
CA GLY A 57 2.44 -8.51 5.29
C GLY A 57 1.98 -7.06 5.40
N TRP A 58 1.51 -6.45 4.31
CA TRP A 58 0.86 -5.15 4.37
C TRP A 58 -0.61 -5.29 4.78
N GLU A 59 -1.00 -4.46 5.74
CA GLU A 59 -2.38 -4.34 6.23
C GLU A 59 -3.03 -3.12 5.59
N LEU A 60 -4.20 -3.29 4.95
CA LEU A 60 -5.04 -2.18 4.49
C LEU A 60 -5.69 -1.51 5.69
N VAL A 61 -5.45 -0.22 5.91
CA VAL A 61 -5.94 0.52 7.08
C VAL A 61 -6.99 1.57 6.77
N ALA A 62 -7.02 2.08 5.53
CA ALA A 62 -8.03 3.03 5.10
C ALA A 62 -8.19 3.01 3.58
N VAL A 63 -9.41 3.35 3.14
CA VAL A 63 -9.71 3.67 1.75
C VAL A 63 -10.30 5.08 1.73
N GLY A 64 -9.70 5.97 0.95
CA GLY A 64 -10.13 7.35 0.77
C GLY A 64 -10.49 7.65 -0.67
N MET A 65 -11.20 8.74 -0.89
CA MET A 65 -11.28 9.35 -2.22
C MET A 65 -9.98 10.11 -2.50
N GLY A 66 -9.42 9.94 -3.70
CA GLY A 66 -8.29 10.75 -4.12
C GLY A 66 -8.74 12.17 -4.51
N LEU A 67 -7.76 13.04 -4.74
CA LEU A 67 -8.01 14.44 -5.10
C LEU A 67 -8.59 14.59 -6.51
N GLU A 68 -8.30 13.63 -7.38
CA GLU A 68 -8.80 13.61 -8.75
C GLU A 68 -10.15 12.92 -8.84
N LYS A 69 -10.97 13.36 -9.80
CA LYS A 69 -12.28 12.75 -10.04
C LYS A 69 -12.13 11.26 -10.37
N ASN A 70 -12.96 10.42 -9.76
CA ASN A 70 -12.95 8.97 -9.91
C ASN A 70 -11.66 8.30 -9.43
N THR A 71 -10.94 8.89 -8.47
CA THR A 71 -9.80 8.22 -7.85
C THR A 71 -10.12 7.71 -6.45
N GLN A 72 -9.53 6.57 -6.11
CA GLN A 72 -9.52 6.00 -4.77
C GLN A 72 -8.09 5.82 -4.31
N VAL A 73 -7.83 6.01 -3.02
CA VAL A 73 -6.51 5.83 -2.42
C VAL A 73 -6.60 4.77 -1.33
N PHE A 74 -5.78 3.75 -1.45
CA PHE A 74 -5.64 2.67 -0.49
C PHE A 74 -4.41 2.92 0.37
N TYR A 75 -4.60 3.03 1.69
CA TYR A 75 -3.52 3.24 2.63
C TYR A 75 -3.17 1.93 3.32
N PHE A 76 -1.89 1.58 3.30
CA PHE A 76 -1.36 0.38 3.93
C PHE A 76 -0.33 0.72 5.00
N LYS A 77 -0.19 -0.18 5.98
CA LYS A 77 0.93 -0.18 6.92
C LYS A 77 1.50 -1.58 7.07
N ARG A 78 2.77 -1.67 7.48
CA ARG A 78 3.36 -2.90 8.03
C ARG A 78 4.47 -2.58 9.04
N PRO A 79 4.87 -3.53 9.89
CA PRO A 79 6.03 -3.37 10.75
C PRO A 79 7.28 -3.11 9.90
N LYS A 80 8.01 -2.02 10.19
CA LYS A 80 9.27 -1.72 9.50
C LYS A 80 10.26 -2.83 9.79
N GLN A 81 10.77 -3.47 8.73
CA GLN A 81 11.80 -4.48 8.87
C GLN A 81 13.06 -3.82 9.45
N VAL A 82 13.54 -4.35 10.58
CA VAL A 82 14.84 -3.95 11.13
C VAL A 82 15.90 -4.60 10.24
N PRO A 83 16.87 -3.85 9.70
CA PRO A 83 17.99 -4.45 8.98
C PRO A 83 18.68 -5.44 9.93
N SER A 84 18.73 -6.70 9.53
CA SER A 84 19.47 -7.77 10.21
C SER A 84 20.97 -7.58 10.05
#